data_AF-A0A7C2HZ28-F1
#
_entry.id   AF-A0A7C2HZ28-F1
#
_cell.length_a   1.000
_cell.length_b   1.000
_cell.length_c   1.000
_cell.angle_alpha   90.00
_cell.angle_beta   90.00
_cell.angle_gamma   90.00
#
_symmetry.space_group_name_H-M   'P 1'
#
loop_
_entity.id
_entity.type
_entity.pdbx_description
1 polymer ?
#
loop_
_entity_poly.entity_id
_entity_poly.type
_entity_poly.pdbx_seq_one_letter_code
_entity_poly.pdbx_strand_id
1 'polypeptide(L)'
;MRKGMSMMLRAVAILVMAALVALPAASPACGASADAATDATSGNPALPPELSESSRIWSGHGVDVLIEQKYLYAKPKLDVAVSYPEVLNYIPYLRYAVNGQSTAGAHAVVVALSGMHAGNNGFDYWAKQLVSLAKADKGMNVEVWAVDRRVNNLEDTTGLNEAERLGREGKLEEAKKALNGYYYGGLEINGRKFAGFITNEKAPYLTEFGLRIAMEDIYTLIKFAFPDQNVRKKRVYVAGDSLGAVMTADFACWDFDGNASTTADIGYNNIAGVIALDALMTPNALPINQDVLRIISNFLPGLFRDLLNITSLATYEVTLNMLRSRIMPVLLPTSEIGYVPETYLGVEVNAMMADAAPDAESTFYQETAGLNVDPRTDIILRLCMSRDLLHFLSGEVYQKKVRFTNEALFGMVFDNNFNPITMNESAEGFLTGGPIIEKSFPGIGNLDAFLPSLIWNPISGFMPYDTMYIPNSTTALYKWVGAHEIDSDPTARKYTSSKDEVS
;
A
#
# COMPACT_ATOMS: atom_id res chain seq x y z
N MET A 1 3.54 29.68 33.91
CA MET A 1 2.14 29.53 34.35
C MET A 1 1.33 28.96 33.20
N ARG A 2 1.11 27.63 33.19
CA ARG A 2 0.30 26.93 32.18
C ARG A 2 -1.17 27.17 32.50
N LYS A 3 -1.91 27.90 31.64
CA LYS A 3 -3.37 27.95 31.74
C LYS A 3 -3.91 26.58 31.33
N GLY A 4 -4.53 25.89 32.28
CA GLY A 4 -5.20 24.62 32.03
C GLY A 4 -6.26 24.78 30.95
N MET A 5 -6.19 23.92 29.95
CA MET A 5 -7.19 23.81 28.89
C MET A 5 -8.56 23.56 29.53
N SER A 6 -9.57 24.36 29.18
CA SER A 6 -10.90 24.21 29.76
C SER A 6 -11.47 22.82 29.43
N MET A 7 -12.24 22.26 30.36
CA MET A 7 -12.86 20.93 30.22
C MET A 7 -13.70 20.82 28.93
N MET A 8 -14.24 21.95 28.45
CA MET A 8 -15.00 22.06 27.22
C MET A 8 -14.13 21.92 25.96
N LEU A 9 -12.91 22.47 25.96
CA LEU A 9 -11.98 22.36 24.83
C LEU A 9 -11.43 20.92 24.69
N ARG A 10 -11.25 20.23 25.83
CA ARG A 10 -10.93 18.79 25.85
C ARG A 10 -12.08 17.94 25.30
N ALA A 11 -13.32 18.24 25.68
CA ALA A 11 -14.50 17.53 25.17
C ALA A 11 -14.68 17.74 23.65
N VAL A 12 -14.41 18.95 23.14
CA VAL A 12 -14.47 19.24 21.70
C VAL A 12 -13.36 18.51 20.94
N ALA A 13 -12.11 18.52 21.41
CA ALA A 13 -11.03 17.76 20.78
C ALA A 13 -11.29 16.24 20.78
N ILE A 14 -11.87 15.71 21.86
CA ILE A 14 -12.28 14.30 21.97
C ILE A 14 -13.44 13.98 21.02
N LEU A 15 -14.43 14.88 20.89
CA LEU A 15 -15.54 14.72 19.94
C LEU A 15 -15.08 14.83 18.48
N VAL A 16 -14.08 15.67 18.19
CA VAL A 16 -13.46 15.79 16.86
C VAL A 16 -12.65 14.55 16.51
N MET A 17 -11.96 13.94 17.47
CA MET A 17 -11.23 12.67 17.27
C MET A 17 -12.17 11.47 17.17
N ALA A 18 -13.22 11.42 17.99
CA ALA A 18 -14.29 10.43 17.88
C ALA A 18 -15.03 10.57 16.55
N ALA A 19 -15.22 11.80 16.06
CA ALA A 19 -15.72 12.04 14.72
C ALA A 19 -14.68 11.58 13.69
N LEU A 20 -13.41 11.97 13.72
CA LEU A 20 -12.38 11.52 12.76
C LEU A 20 -12.27 9.99 12.61
N VAL A 21 -12.43 9.25 13.71
CA VAL A 21 -12.38 7.79 13.74
C VAL A 21 -13.74 7.15 13.43
N ALA A 22 -14.87 7.78 13.76
CA ALA A 22 -16.22 7.28 13.47
C ALA A 22 -16.84 7.85 12.18
N LEU A 23 -16.26 8.88 11.56
CA LEU A 23 -16.77 9.58 10.37
C LEU A 23 -16.71 8.73 9.09
N PRO A 24 -15.77 7.77 8.92
CA PRO A 24 -15.94 6.77 7.87
C PRO A 24 -17.25 6.00 8.07
N ALA A 25 -17.58 5.65 9.32
CA ALA A 25 -18.80 4.91 9.68
C ALA A 25 -20.09 5.77 9.81
N ALA A 26 -19.96 7.09 9.96
CA ALA A 26 -21.07 8.03 10.20
C ALA A 26 -21.32 9.02 9.05
N SER A 27 -20.52 8.96 7.98
CA SER A 27 -20.86 9.59 6.71
C SER A 27 -22.20 9.03 6.24
N PRO A 28 -23.14 9.84 5.71
CA PRO A 28 -24.37 9.33 5.09
C PRO A 28 -24.11 8.35 3.92
N ALA A 29 -22.85 8.20 3.47
CA ALA A 29 -22.42 7.12 2.59
C ALA A 29 -22.52 5.72 3.23
N CYS A 30 -22.38 5.57 4.56
CA CYS A 30 -22.60 4.29 5.25
C CYS A 30 -24.08 3.88 5.33
N GLY A 31 -25.01 4.79 5.04
CA GLY A 31 -26.43 4.48 4.91
C GLY A 31 -26.86 4.12 3.48
N ALA A 32 -25.99 4.34 2.49
CA ALA A 32 -26.33 4.21 1.06
C ALA A 32 -25.46 3.20 0.29
N SER A 33 -24.49 2.55 0.93
CA SER A 33 -23.52 1.67 0.26
C SER A 33 -24.01 0.23 0.00
N ALA A 34 -25.24 -0.12 0.37
CA ALA A 34 -25.76 -1.46 0.05
C ALA A 34 -26.07 -1.65 -1.44
N ASP A 35 -26.35 -0.57 -2.19
CA ASP A 35 -26.89 -0.67 -3.57
C ASP A 35 -26.09 0.11 -4.64
N ALA A 36 -25.01 0.81 -4.29
CA ALA A 36 -24.28 1.64 -5.27
C ALA A 36 -23.14 0.91 -6.03
N ALA A 37 -22.83 -0.34 -5.66
CA ALA A 37 -21.84 -1.17 -6.36
C ALA A 37 -22.46 -2.39 -7.07
N THR A 38 -23.80 -2.50 -7.11
CA THR A 38 -24.49 -3.75 -7.44
C THR A 38 -24.73 -4.01 -8.93
N ASP A 39 -24.43 -3.06 -9.83
CA ASP A 39 -24.70 -3.26 -11.27
C ASP A 39 -23.52 -3.75 -12.11
N ALA A 40 -22.33 -3.97 -11.53
CA ALA A 40 -21.24 -4.70 -12.19
C ALA A 40 -21.39 -6.22 -11.98
N THR A 41 -22.44 -6.79 -12.59
CA THR A 41 -22.65 -8.21 -12.91
C THR A 41 -22.83 -9.20 -11.74
N SER A 42 -24.03 -9.78 -11.72
CA SER A 42 -24.50 -10.96 -10.97
C SER A 42 -23.88 -12.29 -11.43
N GLY A 43 -22.67 -12.26 -12.00
CA GLY A 43 -21.93 -13.44 -12.41
C GLY A 43 -21.20 -14.10 -11.24
N ASN A 44 -20.86 -15.39 -11.40
CA ASN A 44 -19.85 -16.08 -10.58
C ASN A 44 -18.63 -15.17 -10.37
N PRO A 45 -17.91 -15.29 -9.24
CA PRO A 45 -16.66 -14.55 -9.08
C PRO A 45 -15.78 -14.79 -10.30
N ALA A 46 -15.33 -13.68 -10.89
CA ALA A 46 -14.34 -13.63 -11.95
C ALA A 46 -13.28 -14.71 -11.75
N LEU A 47 -13.01 -15.52 -12.79
CA LEU A 47 -11.79 -16.31 -12.75
C LEU A 47 -10.62 -15.33 -12.77
N PRO A 48 -9.70 -15.40 -11.80
CA PRO A 48 -8.51 -14.58 -11.80
C PRO A 48 -7.69 -14.78 -13.08
N PRO A 49 -6.85 -13.82 -13.46
CA PRO A 49 -6.10 -13.91 -14.71
C PRO A 49 -5.28 -15.20 -14.78
N GLU A 50 -5.15 -15.77 -15.97
CA GLU A 50 -4.15 -16.83 -16.21
C GLU A 50 -2.76 -16.28 -15.87
N LEU A 51 -2.03 -17.00 -15.02
CA LEU A 51 -0.69 -16.64 -14.59
C LEU A 51 0.27 -16.83 -15.76
N SER A 52 1.09 -15.81 -16.05
CA SER A 52 2.06 -15.88 -17.15
C SER A 52 3.44 -15.46 -16.66
N GLU A 53 4.41 -16.36 -16.84
CA GLU A 53 5.81 -16.00 -16.61
C GLU A 53 6.27 -15.01 -17.69
N SER A 54 7.07 -14.04 -17.28
CA SER A 54 7.68 -13.06 -18.17
C SER A 54 9.09 -12.76 -17.70
N SER A 55 9.91 -12.21 -18.59
CA SER A 55 11.24 -11.75 -18.24
C SER A 55 11.61 -10.47 -18.97
N ARG A 56 12.43 -9.64 -18.33
CA ARG A 56 12.99 -8.41 -18.90
C ARG A 56 14.41 -8.21 -18.38
N ILE A 57 15.21 -7.47 -19.14
CA ILE A 57 16.55 -7.04 -18.72
C ILE A 57 16.50 -5.56 -18.38
N TRP A 58 17.08 -5.21 -17.24
CA TRP A 58 17.41 -3.84 -16.90
C TRP A 58 18.93 -3.70 -16.88
N SER A 59 19.44 -2.72 -17.62
CA SER A 59 20.87 -2.41 -17.66
C SER A 59 21.12 -1.12 -16.88
N GLY A 60 21.76 -1.23 -15.71
CA GLY A 60 22.14 -0.08 -14.88
C GLY A 60 23.41 -0.37 -14.11
N HIS A 61 24.17 0.68 -13.79
CA HIS A 61 25.50 0.60 -13.16
C HIS A 61 26.47 -0.39 -13.85
N GLY A 62 26.33 -0.58 -15.17
CA GLY A 62 27.21 -1.47 -15.96
C GLY A 62 26.98 -2.98 -15.76
N VAL A 63 25.89 -3.37 -15.09
CA VAL A 63 25.51 -4.78 -14.89
C VAL A 63 24.08 -5.00 -15.40
N ASP A 64 23.90 -6.02 -16.22
CA ASP A 64 22.57 -6.46 -16.64
C ASP A 64 21.90 -7.26 -15.53
N VAL A 65 20.73 -6.80 -15.09
CA VAL A 65 19.85 -7.48 -14.15
C VAL A 65 18.71 -8.11 -14.93
N LEU A 66 18.61 -9.44 -14.85
CA LEU A 66 17.47 -10.21 -15.31
C LEU A 66 16.36 -10.13 -14.25
N ILE A 67 15.16 -9.76 -14.69
CA ILE A 67 13.97 -9.66 -13.85
C ILE A 67 12.92 -10.62 -14.41
N GLU A 68 12.45 -11.55 -13.59
CA GLU A 68 11.51 -12.59 -14.02
C GLU A 68 10.28 -12.63 -13.12
N GLN A 69 9.08 -12.61 -13.72
CA GLN A 69 7.83 -13.00 -13.04
C GLN A 69 7.79 -14.53 -12.96
N LYS A 70 7.70 -15.07 -11.74
CA LYS A 70 7.70 -16.50 -11.46
C LYS A 70 6.51 -16.91 -10.61
N TYR A 71 6.12 -18.17 -10.77
CA TYR A 71 5.05 -18.79 -9.99
C TYR A 71 5.45 -20.18 -9.53
N LEU A 72 5.65 -20.38 -8.23
CA LEU A 72 5.90 -21.71 -7.68
C LEU A 72 4.57 -22.39 -7.34
N TYR A 73 4.24 -23.48 -8.03
CA TYR A 73 3.08 -24.30 -7.65
C TYR A 73 3.32 -24.96 -6.28
N ALA A 74 2.48 -24.64 -5.31
CA ALA A 74 2.47 -25.24 -4.00
C ALA A 74 1.05 -25.11 -3.43
N LYS A 75 0.26 -26.18 -3.43
CA LYS A 75 -1.11 -26.14 -2.90
C LYS A 75 -1.11 -25.79 -1.40
N PRO A 76 -1.82 -24.74 -0.96
CA PRO A 76 -1.81 -24.33 0.44
C PRO A 76 -2.54 -25.35 1.32
N LYS A 77 -2.03 -25.56 2.53
CA LYS A 77 -2.70 -26.36 3.55
C LYS A 77 -3.66 -25.44 4.32
N LEU A 78 -4.96 -25.53 4.06
CA LEU A 78 -5.96 -24.69 4.74
C LEU A 78 -6.41 -25.33 6.07
N ASP A 79 -6.77 -24.50 7.05
CA ASP A 79 -7.29 -24.97 8.33
C ASP A 79 -8.74 -25.44 8.19
N VAL A 80 -9.53 -24.73 7.37
CA VAL A 80 -10.87 -25.14 6.95
C VAL A 80 -10.88 -25.40 5.45
N ALA A 81 -11.47 -26.53 5.05
CA ALA A 81 -11.65 -26.85 3.64
C ALA A 81 -12.68 -25.90 3.01
N VAL A 82 -12.23 -25.06 2.08
CA VAL A 82 -13.06 -24.14 1.30
C VAL A 82 -12.71 -24.24 -0.19
N SER A 83 -13.66 -23.91 -1.06
CA SER A 83 -13.38 -23.77 -2.50
C SER A 83 -12.74 -22.40 -2.74
N TYR A 84 -11.70 -22.36 -3.57
CA TYR A 84 -10.97 -21.14 -3.90
C TYR A 84 -10.43 -21.20 -5.34
N PRO A 85 -10.13 -20.05 -5.97
CA PRO A 85 -9.60 -20.01 -7.34
C PRO A 85 -8.23 -20.70 -7.47
N GLU A 86 -8.01 -21.44 -8.56
CA GLU A 86 -6.79 -22.24 -8.74
C GLU A 86 -5.48 -21.44 -8.73
N VAL A 87 -5.51 -20.17 -9.10
CA VAL A 87 -4.32 -19.30 -9.06
C VAL A 87 -3.75 -19.16 -7.65
N LEU A 88 -4.56 -19.38 -6.61
CA LEU A 88 -4.09 -19.36 -5.22
C LEU A 88 -3.28 -20.60 -4.85
N ASN A 89 -3.16 -21.59 -5.74
CA ASN A 89 -2.19 -22.69 -5.59
C ASN A 89 -0.75 -22.28 -5.92
N TYR A 90 -0.52 -21.05 -6.42
CA TYR A 90 0.80 -20.58 -6.81
C TYR A 90 1.32 -19.51 -5.86
N ILE A 91 2.61 -19.57 -5.56
CA ILE A 91 3.36 -18.52 -4.85
C ILE A 91 3.97 -17.59 -5.91
N PRO A 92 3.43 -16.37 -6.09
CA PRO A 92 3.98 -15.38 -7.01
C PRO A 92 5.22 -14.68 -6.45
N TYR A 93 6.25 -14.50 -7.28
CA TYR A 93 7.40 -13.68 -6.93
C TYR A 93 8.10 -13.12 -8.17
N LEU A 94 8.73 -11.95 -8.00
CA LEU A 94 9.68 -11.40 -8.95
C LEU A 94 11.09 -11.83 -8.54
N ARG A 95 11.83 -12.46 -9.46
CA ARG A 95 13.24 -12.80 -9.31
C ARG A 95 14.10 -11.77 -10.00
N TYR A 96 14.98 -11.12 -9.24
CA TYR A 96 16.03 -10.22 -9.72
C TYR A 96 17.37 -10.91 -9.56
N ALA A 97 18.12 -11.06 -10.65
CA ALA A 97 19.42 -11.72 -10.64
C ALA A 97 20.36 -11.10 -11.68
N VAL A 98 21.66 -11.24 -11.48
CA VAL A 98 22.63 -10.91 -12.55
C VAL A 98 22.32 -11.78 -13.78
N ASN A 99 22.23 -11.16 -14.95
CA ASN A 99 21.88 -11.86 -16.18
C ASN A 99 22.84 -13.04 -16.46
N GLY A 100 22.28 -14.18 -16.88
CA GLY A 100 23.03 -15.42 -17.12
C GLY A 100 23.50 -16.18 -15.86
N GLN A 101 23.14 -15.74 -14.65
CA GLN A 101 23.44 -16.48 -13.42
C GLN A 101 22.29 -17.38 -12.98
N SER A 102 22.63 -18.59 -12.52
CA SER A 102 21.67 -19.50 -11.90
C SER A 102 21.59 -19.28 -10.40
N THR A 103 20.41 -19.53 -9.82
CA THR A 103 20.17 -19.46 -8.37
C THR A 103 21.10 -20.34 -7.55
N ALA A 104 21.49 -21.51 -8.05
CA ALA A 104 22.45 -22.38 -7.36
C ALA A 104 23.83 -21.72 -7.18
N GLY A 105 24.20 -20.81 -8.09
CA GLY A 105 25.43 -20.02 -8.07
C GLY A 105 25.32 -18.67 -7.34
N ALA A 106 24.15 -18.35 -6.78
CA ALA A 106 23.99 -17.14 -5.97
C ALA A 106 24.79 -17.26 -4.66
N HIS A 107 25.50 -16.19 -4.31
CA HIS A 107 26.20 -16.05 -3.04
C HIS A 107 25.21 -15.76 -1.90
N ALA A 108 24.19 -14.96 -2.20
CA ALA A 108 23.08 -14.69 -1.31
C ALA A 108 21.77 -14.53 -2.11
N VAL A 109 20.67 -14.90 -1.47
CA VAL A 109 19.31 -14.65 -1.94
C VAL A 109 18.60 -13.87 -0.84
N VAL A 110 18.02 -12.72 -1.18
CA VAL A 110 17.18 -11.94 -0.27
C VAL A 110 15.72 -12.15 -0.66
N VAL A 111 14.95 -12.81 0.19
CA VAL A 111 13.49 -12.95 0.03
C VAL A 111 12.84 -11.72 0.65
N ALA A 112 12.25 -10.86 -0.18
CA ALA A 112 11.70 -9.57 0.23
C ALA A 112 10.17 -9.64 0.35
N LEU A 113 9.65 -9.22 1.51
CA LEU A 113 8.23 -9.24 1.87
C LEU A 113 7.69 -7.83 1.87
N SER A 114 6.63 -7.59 1.08
CA SER A 114 6.06 -6.25 0.92
C SER A 114 5.31 -5.76 2.17
N GLY A 115 5.26 -4.45 2.34
CA GLY A 115 4.43 -3.76 3.32
C GLY A 115 2.93 -3.92 3.11
N MET A 116 2.17 -3.12 3.85
CA MET A 116 0.74 -2.99 3.62
C MET A 116 0.52 -2.26 2.30
N HIS A 117 -0.50 -2.63 1.52
CA HIS A 117 -0.86 -2.01 0.24
C HIS A 117 0.16 -2.14 -0.91
N ALA A 118 1.35 -2.68 -0.63
CA ALA A 118 2.38 -2.93 -1.63
C ALA A 118 2.38 -4.37 -2.17
N GLY A 119 2.89 -4.55 -3.39
CA GLY A 119 3.22 -5.83 -4.00
C GLY A 119 4.72 -6.00 -4.21
N ASN A 120 5.10 -7.09 -4.86
CA ASN A 120 6.50 -7.42 -5.19
C ASN A 120 7.21 -6.33 -6.01
N ASN A 121 6.45 -5.56 -6.80
CA ASN A 121 6.95 -4.44 -7.60
C ASN A 121 7.46 -3.28 -6.75
N GLY A 122 7.03 -3.16 -5.49
CA GLY A 122 7.54 -2.15 -4.56
C GLY A 122 9.05 -2.24 -4.33
N PHE A 123 9.66 -3.41 -4.58
CA PHE A 123 11.10 -3.61 -4.47
C PHE A 123 11.88 -3.34 -5.77
N ASP A 124 11.24 -2.96 -6.88
CA ASP A 124 11.88 -3.01 -8.20
C ASP A 124 13.16 -2.17 -8.28
N TYR A 125 13.14 -0.92 -7.81
CA TYR A 125 14.32 -0.05 -7.78
C TYR A 125 15.39 -0.55 -6.80
N TRP A 126 15.00 -0.93 -5.58
CA TRP A 126 15.91 -1.41 -4.55
C TRP A 126 16.59 -2.72 -4.98
N ALA A 127 15.85 -3.66 -5.56
CA ALA A 127 16.34 -4.95 -6.00
C ALA A 127 17.32 -4.82 -7.17
N LYS A 128 16.98 -4.00 -8.18
CA LYS A 128 17.88 -3.68 -9.31
C LYS A 128 19.21 -3.10 -8.82
N GLN A 129 19.16 -2.13 -7.91
CA GLN A 129 20.36 -1.50 -7.35
C GLN A 129 21.18 -2.48 -6.50
N LEU A 130 20.54 -3.24 -5.61
CA LEU A 130 21.23 -4.21 -4.76
C LEU A 130 21.97 -5.27 -5.59
N VAL A 131 21.29 -5.84 -6.59
CA VAL A 131 21.89 -6.87 -7.47
C VAL A 131 23.04 -6.29 -8.30
N SER A 132 22.83 -5.13 -8.93
CA SER A 132 23.85 -4.51 -9.79
C SER A 132 25.08 -4.04 -9.00
N LEU A 133 24.90 -3.35 -7.87
CA LEU A 133 26.00 -2.86 -7.03
C LEU A 133 26.75 -4.01 -6.34
N ALA A 134 26.06 -5.05 -5.87
CA ALA A 134 26.74 -6.23 -5.31
C ALA A 134 27.66 -6.88 -6.33
N LYS A 135 27.23 -6.93 -7.60
CA LYS A 135 28.05 -7.48 -8.67
C LYS A 135 29.19 -6.54 -9.07
N ALA A 136 28.90 -5.27 -9.32
CA ALA A 136 29.87 -4.29 -9.79
C ALA A 136 30.97 -4.03 -8.74
N ASP A 137 30.59 -3.85 -7.48
CA ASP A 137 31.51 -3.38 -6.43
C ASP A 137 32.17 -4.52 -5.66
N LYS A 138 31.49 -5.67 -5.54
CA LYS A 138 31.94 -6.81 -4.71
C LYS A 138 32.19 -8.08 -5.51
N GLY A 139 31.86 -8.11 -6.80
CA GLY A 139 31.94 -9.32 -7.61
C GLY A 139 30.93 -10.40 -7.21
N MET A 140 29.99 -10.10 -6.31
CA MET A 140 29.06 -11.05 -5.73
C MET A 140 27.80 -11.17 -6.59
N ASN A 141 27.38 -12.40 -6.87
CA ASN A 141 26.07 -12.67 -7.43
C ASN A 141 25.05 -12.74 -6.30
N VAL A 142 24.30 -11.65 -6.10
CA VAL A 142 23.15 -11.59 -5.18
C VAL A 142 21.87 -11.70 -6.00
N GLU A 143 20.84 -12.36 -5.47
CA GLU A 143 19.49 -12.31 -6.00
C GLU A 143 18.53 -11.68 -4.99
N VAL A 144 17.48 -11.06 -5.50
CA VAL A 144 16.32 -10.64 -4.70
C VAL A 144 15.09 -11.35 -5.23
N TRP A 145 14.33 -11.98 -4.34
CA TRP A 145 13.02 -12.56 -4.64
C TRP A 145 11.97 -11.75 -3.92
N ALA A 146 11.33 -10.82 -4.62
CA ALA A 146 10.22 -10.05 -4.09
C ALA A 146 8.96 -10.90 -4.16
N VAL A 147 8.44 -11.31 -3.01
CA VAL A 147 7.33 -12.27 -2.91
C VAL A 147 6.02 -11.54 -2.72
N ASP A 148 5.05 -11.87 -3.56
CA ASP A 148 3.67 -11.45 -3.38
C ASP A 148 2.94 -12.45 -2.48
N ARG A 149 1.92 -11.97 -1.76
CA ARG A 149 1.00 -12.86 -1.07
C ARG A 149 0.15 -13.54 -2.14
N ARG A 150 -0.24 -14.82 -1.94
CA ARG A 150 -1.05 -15.57 -2.92
C ARG A 150 -2.28 -14.80 -3.41
N VAL A 151 -2.89 -14.03 -2.51
CA VAL A 151 -4.09 -13.22 -2.79
C VAL A 151 -3.87 -12.15 -3.86
N ASN A 152 -2.64 -11.69 -4.08
CA ASN A 152 -2.30 -10.77 -5.17
C ASN A 152 -2.50 -11.42 -6.56
N ASN A 153 -2.48 -12.75 -6.69
CA ASN A 153 -2.84 -13.43 -7.95
C ASN A 153 -4.31 -13.20 -8.37
N LEU A 154 -5.14 -12.65 -7.49
CA LEU A 154 -6.53 -12.31 -7.80
C LEU A 154 -6.69 -10.97 -8.53
N GLU A 155 -5.63 -10.16 -8.57
CA GLU A 155 -5.66 -8.83 -9.19
C GLU A 155 -5.72 -8.95 -10.71
N ASP A 156 -6.73 -8.34 -11.33
CA ASP A 156 -6.81 -8.22 -12.78
C ASP A 156 -6.11 -6.94 -13.25
N THR A 157 -4.83 -7.06 -13.58
CA THR A 157 -3.99 -5.96 -14.09
C THR A 157 -4.05 -5.84 -15.63
N THR A 158 -4.97 -6.53 -16.31
CA THR A 158 -5.02 -6.55 -17.79
C THR A 158 -5.16 -5.14 -18.38
N GLY A 159 -6.08 -4.33 -17.84
CA GLY A 159 -6.28 -2.95 -18.29
C GLY A 159 -5.06 -2.07 -18.02
N LEU A 160 -4.45 -2.20 -16.84
CA LEU A 160 -3.22 -1.50 -16.46
C LEU A 160 -2.06 -1.82 -17.40
N ASN A 161 -1.78 -3.11 -17.63
CA ASN A 161 -0.68 -3.55 -18.47
C ASN A 161 -0.83 -3.08 -19.93
N GLU A 162 -2.06 -3.13 -20.47
CA GLU A 162 -2.31 -2.63 -21.84
C GLU A 162 -2.15 -1.12 -21.93
N ALA A 163 -2.60 -0.39 -20.91
CA ALA A 163 -2.45 1.05 -20.87
C ALA A 163 -0.99 1.49 -20.72
N GLU A 164 -0.22 0.81 -19.88
CA GLU A 164 1.21 1.04 -19.78
C GLU A 164 1.92 0.79 -21.12
N ARG A 165 1.58 -0.32 -21.81
CA ARG A 165 2.11 -0.62 -23.15
C ARG A 165 1.80 0.50 -24.15
N LEU A 166 0.55 0.95 -24.21
CA LEU A 166 0.10 2.04 -25.08
C LEU A 166 0.76 3.37 -24.71
N GLY A 167 0.92 3.65 -23.41
CA GLY A 167 1.60 4.83 -22.90
C GLY A 167 3.05 4.90 -23.37
N ARG A 168 3.79 3.78 -23.27
CA ARG A 168 5.17 3.66 -23.80
C ARG A 168 5.26 3.84 -25.32
N GLU A 169 4.18 3.60 -26.05
CA GLU A 169 4.07 3.88 -27.49
C GLU A 169 3.66 5.33 -27.80
N GLY A 170 3.49 6.18 -26.79
CA GLY A 170 3.04 7.56 -26.93
C GLY A 170 1.55 7.72 -27.21
N LYS A 171 0.74 6.67 -26.97
CA LYS A 171 -0.70 6.62 -27.31
C LYS A 171 -1.59 6.86 -26.09
N LEU A 172 -1.40 8.00 -25.42
CA LEU A 172 -2.06 8.29 -24.13
C LEU A 172 -3.59 8.26 -24.19
N GLU A 173 -4.18 8.77 -25.27
CA GLU A 173 -5.64 8.73 -25.44
C GLU A 173 -6.17 7.29 -25.56
N GLU A 174 -5.40 6.39 -26.18
CA GLU A 174 -5.75 4.97 -26.24
C GLU A 174 -5.51 4.29 -24.90
N ALA A 175 -4.43 4.62 -24.18
CA ALA A 175 -4.15 4.12 -22.85
C ALA A 175 -5.28 4.46 -21.85
N LYS A 176 -5.71 5.73 -21.83
CA LYS A 176 -6.87 6.16 -21.01
C LYS A 176 -8.14 5.40 -21.37
N LYS A 177 -8.42 5.21 -22.67
CA LYS A 177 -9.57 4.44 -23.14
C LYS A 177 -9.48 2.96 -22.78
N ALA A 178 -8.28 2.37 -22.80
CA ALA A 178 -8.06 0.99 -22.39
C ALA A 178 -8.39 0.82 -20.90
N LEU A 179 -7.91 1.70 -20.03
CA LEU A 179 -8.18 1.66 -18.59
C LEU A 179 -9.67 1.82 -18.29
N ASN A 180 -10.25 2.96 -18.69
CA ASN A 180 -11.64 3.25 -18.40
C ASN A 180 -12.58 2.24 -19.08
N GLY A 181 -12.28 1.91 -20.34
CA GLY A 181 -13.04 0.94 -21.11
C GLY A 181 -13.03 -0.44 -20.47
N TYR A 182 -11.86 -0.93 -20.04
CA TYR A 182 -11.74 -2.28 -19.48
C TYR A 182 -12.44 -2.39 -18.13
N TYR A 183 -12.10 -1.50 -17.18
CA TYR A 183 -12.59 -1.59 -15.81
C TYR A 183 -14.05 -1.11 -15.65
N TYR A 184 -14.53 -0.20 -16.50
CA TYR A 184 -15.86 0.43 -16.33
C TYR A 184 -16.75 0.41 -17.58
N GLY A 185 -16.18 0.19 -18.77
CA GLY A 185 -16.90 0.25 -20.05
C GLY A 185 -17.20 -1.10 -20.70
N GLY A 186 -16.79 -2.22 -20.08
CA GLY A 186 -16.95 -3.57 -20.65
C GLY A 186 -16.09 -3.85 -21.89
N LEU A 187 -15.06 -3.03 -22.14
CA LEU A 187 -14.08 -3.26 -23.19
C LEU A 187 -13.38 -4.59 -22.98
N GLU A 188 -13.23 -5.34 -24.07
CA GLU A 188 -12.47 -6.58 -24.07
C GLU A 188 -11.02 -6.28 -24.49
N ILE A 189 -10.04 -6.75 -23.71
CA ILE A 189 -8.61 -6.65 -24.01
C ILE A 189 -8.04 -8.05 -24.07
N ASN A 190 -7.40 -8.42 -25.19
CA ASN A 190 -6.78 -9.73 -25.39
C ASN A 190 -7.72 -10.92 -25.08
N GLY A 191 -9.00 -10.82 -25.47
CA GLY A 191 -10.00 -11.86 -25.23
C GLY A 191 -10.58 -11.87 -23.81
N ARG A 192 -10.21 -10.90 -22.96
CA ARG A 192 -10.65 -10.82 -21.56
C ARG A 192 -11.56 -9.63 -21.34
N LYS A 193 -12.57 -9.83 -20.49
CA LYS A 193 -13.40 -8.75 -19.97
C LYS A 193 -13.20 -8.66 -18.47
N PHE A 194 -13.15 -7.44 -17.96
CA PHE A 194 -13.12 -7.23 -16.52
C PHE A 194 -14.39 -7.81 -15.89
N ALA A 195 -14.22 -8.67 -14.89
CA ALA A 195 -15.32 -9.37 -14.25
C ALA A 195 -15.69 -8.75 -12.87
N GLY A 196 -15.25 -7.51 -12.65
CA GLY A 196 -15.57 -6.69 -11.49
C GLY A 196 -14.55 -6.81 -10.36
N PHE A 197 -14.61 -5.85 -9.43
CA PHE A 197 -13.80 -5.88 -8.22
C PHE A 197 -14.28 -6.97 -7.25
N ILE A 198 -13.33 -7.55 -6.53
CA ILE A 198 -13.63 -8.58 -5.54
C ILE A 198 -14.22 -7.93 -4.29
N THR A 199 -15.42 -8.38 -3.91
CA THR A 199 -16.10 -7.94 -2.69
C THR A 199 -15.98 -8.97 -1.59
N ASN A 200 -16.29 -8.55 -0.36
CA ASN A 200 -16.29 -9.42 0.81
C ASN A 200 -17.18 -10.68 0.63
N GLU A 201 -18.32 -10.52 -0.03
CA GLU A 201 -19.30 -11.59 -0.28
C GLU A 201 -18.78 -12.61 -1.30
N LYS A 202 -17.96 -12.15 -2.26
CA LYS A 202 -17.42 -12.96 -3.35
C LYS A 202 -16.09 -13.66 -2.98
N ALA A 203 -15.51 -13.35 -1.83
CA ALA A 203 -14.22 -13.91 -1.41
C ALA A 203 -14.16 -14.48 0.03
N PRO A 204 -15.17 -15.26 0.48
CA PRO A 204 -15.17 -15.82 1.84
C PRO A 204 -13.99 -16.77 2.11
N TYR A 205 -13.38 -17.34 1.06
CA TYR A 205 -12.21 -18.20 1.16
C TYR A 205 -10.95 -17.48 1.67
N LEU A 206 -10.89 -16.13 1.55
CA LEU A 206 -9.72 -15.36 2.01
C LEU A 206 -9.50 -15.44 3.52
N THR A 207 -10.52 -15.84 4.29
CA THR A 207 -10.39 -16.13 5.72
C THR A 207 -9.35 -17.21 6.04
N GLU A 208 -9.05 -18.09 5.09
CA GLU A 208 -8.08 -19.17 5.23
C GLU A 208 -6.69 -18.83 4.66
N PHE A 209 -6.53 -17.66 4.05
CA PHE A 209 -5.25 -17.16 3.48
C PHE A 209 -4.59 -16.14 4.41
N GLY A 210 -4.35 -16.57 5.66
CA GLY A 210 -3.76 -15.73 6.71
C GLY A 210 -2.24 -15.83 6.83
N LEU A 211 -1.71 -15.28 7.93
CA LEU A 211 -0.27 -15.21 8.22
C LEU A 211 0.44 -16.57 8.11
N ARG A 212 -0.18 -17.65 8.59
CA ARG A 212 0.39 -19.01 8.50
C ARG A 212 0.72 -19.39 7.06
N ILE A 213 -0.19 -19.15 6.11
CA ILE A 213 0.04 -19.44 4.69
C ILE A 213 1.20 -18.60 4.16
N ALA A 214 1.25 -17.31 4.49
CA ALA A 214 2.36 -16.45 4.08
C ALA A 214 3.72 -16.96 4.61
N MET A 215 3.79 -17.45 5.84
CA MET A 215 5.02 -18.03 6.40
C MET A 215 5.38 -19.35 5.71
N GLU A 216 4.39 -20.22 5.49
CA GLU A 216 4.56 -21.50 4.79
C GLU A 216 5.05 -21.30 3.36
N ASP A 217 4.62 -20.23 2.69
CA ASP A 217 5.02 -19.89 1.33
C ASP A 217 6.51 -19.54 1.25
N ILE A 218 6.98 -18.69 2.16
CA ILE A 218 8.41 -18.34 2.25
C ILE A 218 9.22 -19.61 2.53
N TYR A 219 8.80 -20.43 3.49
CA TYR A 219 9.49 -21.67 3.85
C TYR A 219 9.52 -22.68 2.69
N THR A 220 8.41 -22.81 1.96
CA THR A 220 8.29 -23.66 0.78
C THR A 220 9.19 -23.19 -0.34
N LEU A 221 9.20 -21.89 -0.64
CA LEU A 221 10.02 -21.28 -1.67
C LEU A 221 11.52 -21.50 -1.40
N ILE A 222 11.99 -21.22 -0.19
CA ILE A 222 13.41 -21.38 0.14
C ILE A 222 13.84 -22.85 0.15
N LYS A 223 12.98 -23.77 0.60
CA LYS A 223 13.25 -25.21 0.57
C LYS A 223 13.27 -25.77 -0.84
N PHE A 224 12.40 -25.27 -1.72
CA PHE A 224 12.37 -25.64 -3.12
C PHE A 224 13.69 -25.26 -3.80
N ALA A 225 14.13 -24.02 -3.64
CA ALA A 225 15.33 -23.52 -4.30
C ALA A 225 16.64 -24.04 -3.68
N PHE A 226 16.66 -24.26 -2.37
CA PHE A 226 17.84 -24.71 -1.63
C PHE A 226 17.47 -25.86 -0.69
N PRO A 227 17.33 -27.11 -1.14
CA PRO A 227 16.84 -28.20 -0.29
C PRO A 227 17.71 -28.52 0.94
N ASP A 228 19.02 -28.30 0.85
CA ASP A 228 19.95 -28.45 1.98
C ASP A 228 19.85 -27.26 2.94
N GLN A 229 19.44 -27.54 4.19
CA GLN A 229 19.34 -26.55 5.25
C GLN A 229 20.68 -25.85 5.52
N ASN A 230 21.81 -26.56 5.46
CA ASN A 230 23.13 -25.97 5.70
C ASN A 230 23.50 -24.92 4.66
N VAL A 231 22.95 -25.04 3.45
CA VAL A 231 23.11 -24.04 2.38
C VAL A 231 22.22 -22.83 2.69
N ARG A 232 20.93 -23.06 3.01
CA ARG A 232 20.00 -21.96 3.31
C ARG A 232 20.45 -21.09 4.48
N LYS A 233 20.93 -21.71 5.56
CA LYS A 233 21.50 -21.03 6.74
C LYS A 233 22.71 -20.14 6.45
N LYS A 234 23.29 -20.23 5.25
CA LYS A 234 24.45 -19.44 4.84
C LYS A 234 24.17 -18.46 3.70
N ARG A 235 23.04 -18.59 3.01
CA ARG A 235 22.77 -17.87 1.76
C ARG A 235 21.45 -17.11 1.74
N VAL A 236 20.44 -17.56 2.49
CA VAL A 236 19.09 -16.99 2.41
C VAL A 236 18.92 -15.91 3.47
N TYR A 237 18.56 -14.71 3.06
CA TYR A 237 18.15 -13.63 3.95
C TYR A 237 16.67 -13.36 3.74
N VAL A 238 15.96 -12.98 4.79
CA VAL A 238 14.57 -12.50 4.68
C VAL A 238 14.55 -11.02 4.99
N ALA A 239 14.03 -10.24 4.07
CA ALA A 239 13.88 -8.80 4.20
C ALA A 239 12.40 -8.43 4.19
N GLY A 240 12.04 -7.33 4.80
CA GLY A 240 10.73 -6.74 4.53
C GLY A 240 10.66 -5.27 4.88
N ASP A 241 9.76 -4.57 4.19
CA ASP A 241 9.43 -3.17 4.45
C ASP A 241 8.16 -3.08 5.30
N SER A 242 8.08 -2.15 6.25
CA SER A 242 6.84 -1.90 7.01
C SER A 242 6.25 -3.20 7.61
N LEU A 243 5.01 -3.58 7.24
CA LEU A 243 4.38 -4.85 7.61
C LEU A 243 5.24 -6.07 7.24
N GLY A 244 5.99 -6.02 6.13
CA GLY A 244 6.95 -7.03 5.73
C GLY A 244 8.10 -7.22 6.74
N ALA A 245 8.56 -6.17 7.41
CA ALA A 245 9.58 -6.28 8.45
C ALA A 245 9.05 -7.03 9.69
N VAL A 246 7.77 -6.81 10.01
CA VAL A 246 7.07 -7.57 11.05
C VAL A 246 6.93 -9.03 10.63
N MET A 247 6.47 -9.30 9.41
CA MET A 247 6.37 -10.65 8.87
C MET A 247 7.73 -11.35 8.80
N THR A 248 8.81 -10.61 8.60
CA THR A 248 10.18 -11.12 8.66
C THR A 248 10.54 -11.60 10.07
N ALA A 249 10.15 -10.85 11.10
CA ALA A 249 10.32 -11.27 12.49
C ALA A 249 9.46 -12.51 12.82
N ASP A 250 8.19 -12.50 12.38
CA ASP A 250 7.28 -13.63 12.55
C ASP A 250 7.84 -14.88 11.86
N PHE A 251 8.34 -14.76 10.62
CA PHE A 251 8.98 -15.87 9.90
C PHE A 251 10.16 -16.41 10.68
N ALA A 252 11.08 -15.55 11.12
CA ALA A 252 12.28 -15.98 11.85
C ALA A 252 11.93 -16.76 13.12
N CYS A 253 10.83 -16.41 13.79
CA CYS A 253 10.36 -17.09 14.99
C CYS A 253 9.35 -18.21 14.74
N TRP A 254 8.93 -18.45 13.49
CA TRP A 254 7.86 -19.39 13.17
C TRP A 254 8.32 -20.84 13.33
N ASP A 255 7.59 -21.60 14.15
CA ASP A 255 7.71 -23.05 14.31
C ASP A 255 6.70 -23.72 13.35
N PHE A 256 7.21 -24.41 12.33
CA PHE A 256 6.41 -24.90 11.20
C PHE A 256 5.79 -26.28 11.47
N ASP A 257 6.36 -27.07 12.38
CA ASP A 257 5.77 -28.33 12.85
C ASP A 257 4.99 -28.18 14.17
N GLY A 258 5.14 -27.03 14.85
CA GLY A 258 4.42 -26.68 16.07
C GLY A 258 4.90 -27.47 17.29
N ASN A 259 6.03 -28.15 17.17
CA ASN A 259 6.64 -28.92 18.23
C ASN A 259 7.90 -28.22 18.74
N ALA A 260 7.75 -27.51 19.86
CA ALA A 260 8.86 -26.78 20.50
C ALA A 260 10.08 -27.64 20.91
N SER A 261 10.01 -28.98 20.84
CA SER A 261 11.17 -29.87 21.03
C SER A 261 12.03 -30.05 19.77
N THR A 262 11.48 -29.73 18.59
CA THR A 262 12.18 -29.66 17.32
C THR A 262 12.48 -28.19 16.99
N THR A 263 13.65 -27.95 16.40
CA THR A 263 14.07 -26.58 16.05
C THR A 263 14.56 -26.45 14.62
N ALA A 264 14.68 -27.58 13.90
CA ALA A 264 15.28 -27.60 12.57
C ALA A 264 14.40 -26.88 11.53
N ASP A 265 13.09 -26.91 11.71
CA ASP A 265 12.12 -26.27 10.85
C ASP A 265 11.88 -24.80 11.22
N ILE A 266 12.22 -24.36 12.45
CA ILE A 266 12.05 -22.96 12.87
C ILE A 266 12.73 -22.01 11.88
N GLY A 267 12.07 -20.89 11.54
CA GLY A 267 12.52 -19.99 10.48
C GLY A 267 13.96 -19.49 10.62
N TYR A 268 14.40 -19.06 11.82
CA TYR A 268 15.79 -18.61 12.06
C TYR A 268 16.81 -19.72 11.80
N ASN A 269 16.43 -20.99 11.95
CA ASN A 269 17.27 -22.13 11.63
C ASN A 269 17.29 -22.47 10.14
N ASN A 270 16.59 -21.70 9.30
CA ASN A 270 16.51 -21.90 7.86
C ASN A 270 17.05 -20.73 7.05
N ILE A 271 17.58 -19.69 7.69
CA ILE A 271 18.08 -18.48 7.03
C ILE A 271 19.43 -18.05 7.64
N ALA A 272 20.18 -17.25 6.90
CA ALA A 272 21.44 -16.65 7.29
C ALA A 272 21.27 -15.34 8.08
N GLY A 273 20.14 -14.65 7.88
CA GLY A 273 19.87 -13.40 8.58
C GLY A 273 18.57 -12.74 8.12
N VAL A 274 18.29 -11.59 8.72
CA VAL A 274 17.08 -10.79 8.49
C VAL A 274 17.43 -9.34 8.22
N ILE A 275 16.61 -8.64 7.45
CA ILE A 275 16.79 -7.23 7.08
C ILE A 275 15.44 -6.52 7.30
N ALA A 276 15.45 -5.40 8.00
CA ALA A 276 14.26 -4.58 8.22
C ALA A 276 14.42 -3.26 7.48
N LEU A 277 13.46 -2.94 6.63
CA LEU A 277 13.40 -1.69 5.85
C LEU A 277 12.27 -0.84 6.44
N ASP A 278 12.62 0.38 6.88
CA ASP A 278 11.68 1.40 7.35
C ASP A 278 10.65 0.94 8.40
N ALA A 279 11.04 -0.03 9.24
CA ALA A 279 10.24 -0.51 10.36
C ALA A 279 11.08 -1.17 11.46
N LEU A 280 10.50 -1.21 12.66
CA LEU A 280 11.02 -2.02 13.76
C LEU A 280 10.71 -3.49 13.50
N MET A 281 11.72 -4.34 13.65
CA MET A 281 11.59 -5.79 13.53
C MET A 281 11.34 -6.41 14.90
N THR A 282 10.08 -6.60 15.25
CA THR A 282 9.65 -7.22 16.51
C THR A 282 8.68 -8.37 16.22
N PRO A 283 8.90 -9.59 16.75
CA PRO A 283 7.94 -10.69 16.60
C PRO A 283 6.65 -10.34 17.33
N ASN A 284 5.51 -10.70 16.74
CA ASN A 284 4.19 -10.13 17.02
C ASN A 284 4.12 -8.66 16.59
N ALA A 285 3.36 -8.38 15.52
CA ALA A 285 3.03 -7.10 14.87
C ALA A 285 2.53 -5.94 15.75
N LEU A 286 2.69 -6.02 17.06
CA LEU A 286 1.82 -5.39 18.02
C LEU A 286 2.44 -4.31 18.91
N PRO A 287 3.74 -3.93 18.90
CA PRO A 287 4.11 -2.75 19.68
C PRO A 287 3.58 -1.45 19.07
N ILE A 288 3.40 -1.37 17.74
CA ILE A 288 2.91 -0.15 17.07
C ILE A 288 1.37 -0.08 17.17
N ASN A 289 0.69 -1.23 17.05
CA ASN A 289 -0.76 -1.30 17.09
C ASN A 289 -1.35 -1.38 18.50
N GLN A 290 -0.62 -1.88 19.51
CA GLN A 290 -1.19 -1.99 20.86
C GLN A 290 -1.44 -0.63 21.50
N ASP A 291 -0.56 0.36 21.31
CA ASP A 291 -0.81 1.68 21.91
C ASP A 291 -1.83 2.49 21.09
N VAL A 292 -1.85 2.42 19.74
CA VAL A 292 -2.94 3.05 18.95
C VAL A 292 -4.27 2.35 19.19
N LEU A 293 -4.35 1.03 18.98
CA LEU A 293 -5.61 0.30 18.98
C LEU A 293 -6.17 0.12 20.38
N ARG A 294 -5.34 0.05 21.45
CA ARG A 294 -5.86 0.10 22.83
C ARG A 294 -6.46 1.46 23.17
N ILE A 295 -5.98 2.53 22.55
CA ILE A 295 -6.53 3.87 22.74
C ILE A 295 -7.77 4.07 21.89
N ILE A 296 -7.77 3.67 20.61
CA ILE A 296 -8.94 3.68 19.73
C ILE A 296 -10.07 2.79 20.27
N SER A 297 -9.75 1.59 20.73
CA SER A 297 -10.72 0.63 21.27
C SER A 297 -11.48 1.19 22.49
N ASN A 298 -10.86 1.99 23.35
CA ASN A 298 -11.55 2.63 24.48
C ASN A 298 -12.70 3.56 24.08
N PHE A 299 -12.82 3.91 22.80
CA PHE A 299 -13.88 4.76 22.25
C PHE A 299 -14.89 3.99 21.36
N LEU A 300 -14.70 2.68 21.18
CA LEU A 300 -15.61 1.81 20.41
C LEU A 300 -16.60 1.07 21.35
N PRO A 301 -17.80 0.68 20.87
CA PRO A 301 -18.75 -0.14 21.63
C PRO A 301 -18.08 -1.44 22.14
N GLY A 302 -18.50 -1.94 23.31
CA GLY A 302 -17.79 -3.00 24.05
C GLY A 302 -17.39 -4.24 23.23
N LEU A 303 -18.16 -4.61 22.20
CA LEU A 303 -17.86 -5.74 21.31
C LEU A 303 -16.58 -5.54 20.48
N PHE A 304 -16.25 -4.31 20.07
CA PHE A 304 -15.04 -3.99 19.31
C PHE A 304 -13.78 -3.92 20.20
N ARG A 305 -13.96 -3.64 21.49
CA ARG A 305 -12.87 -3.61 22.48
C ARG A 305 -12.23 -4.97 22.70
N ASP A 306 -13.07 -6.00 22.81
CA ASP A 306 -12.60 -7.36 23.05
C ASP A 306 -11.93 -7.98 21.81
N LEU A 307 -12.27 -7.46 20.62
CA LEU A 307 -11.75 -7.87 19.31
C LEU A 307 -10.33 -7.37 19.01
N LEU A 308 -9.99 -6.18 19.52
CA LEU A 308 -8.71 -5.50 19.26
C LEU A 308 -7.60 -5.93 20.23
N ASN A 309 -7.94 -6.70 21.26
CA ASN A 309 -6.98 -7.29 22.20
C ASN A 309 -6.50 -8.67 21.70
N ILE A 310 -6.06 -8.72 20.43
CA ILE A 310 -5.81 -9.93 19.61
C ILE A 310 -4.62 -10.80 20.07
N THR A 311 -4.01 -10.52 21.22
CA THR A 311 -2.83 -11.24 21.73
C THR A 311 -3.16 -12.55 22.42
N SER A 312 -4.44 -12.78 22.77
CA SER A 312 -4.87 -14.04 23.35
C SER A 312 -5.39 -14.97 22.25
N LEU A 313 -5.09 -16.27 22.37
CA LEU A 313 -5.66 -17.31 21.49
C LEU A 313 -7.20 -17.19 21.41
N ALA A 314 -7.86 -16.87 22.53
CA ALA A 314 -9.30 -16.69 22.58
C ALA A 314 -9.78 -15.51 21.71
N THR A 315 -9.11 -14.37 21.75
CA THR A 315 -9.46 -13.21 20.91
C THR A 315 -9.18 -13.47 19.44
N TYR A 316 -8.08 -14.16 19.14
CA TYR A 316 -7.77 -14.60 17.78
C TYR A 316 -8.87 -15.52 17.23
N GLU A 317 -9.28 -16.53 18.00
CA GLU A 317 -10.37 -17.44 17.63
C GLU A 317 -11.70 -16.71 17.40
N VAL A 318 -12.06 -15.77 18.28
CA VAL A 318 -13.27 -14.94 18.12
C VAL A 318 -13.20 -14.13 16.83
N THR A 319 -12.07 -13.47 16.56
CA THR A 319 -11.87 -12.65 15.36
C THR A 319 -11.97 -13.50 14.10
N LEU A 320 -11.29 -14.65 14.08
CA LEU A 320 -11.33 -15.60 12.96
C LEU A 320 -12.75 -16.14 12.74
N ASN A 321 -13.50 -16.43 13.80
CA ASN A 321 -14.89 -16.85 13.69
C ASN A 321 -15.80 -15.74 13.16
N MET A 322 -15.55 -14.49 13.51
CA MET A 322 -16.28 -13.34 12.96
C MET A 322 -15.99 -13.12 11.48
N LEU A 323 -14.74 -13.28 11.05
CA LEU A 323 -14.34 -13.26 9.63
C LEU A 323 -15.03 -14.40 8.86
N ARG A 324 -14.95 -15.64 9.37
CA ARG A 324 -15.59 -16.82 8.77
C ARG A 324 -17.12 -16.70 8.70
N SER A 325 -17.71 -16.08 9.71
CA SER A 325 -19.16 -15.82 9.79
C SER A 325 -19.59 -14.54 9.08
N ARG A 326 -18.66 -13.83 8.41
CA ARG A 326 -18.88 -12.57 7.67
C ARG A 326 -19.43 -11.41 8.50
N ILE A 327 -19.30 -11.50 9.82
CA ILE A 327 -19.60 -10.38 10.73
C ILE A 327 -18.50 -9.31 10.59
N MET A 328 -17.28 -9.73 10.28
CA MET A 328 -16.16 -8.87 9.92
C MET A 328 -15.79 -9.07 8.44
N PRO A 329 -15.46 -8.01 7.69
CA PRO A 329 -15.01 -8.15 6.32
C PRO A 329 -13.59 -8.74 6.24
N VAL A 330 -13.32 -9.52 5.19
CA VAL A 330 -11.97 -10.02 4.85
C VAL A 330 -11.11 -8.99 4.11
N LEU A 331 -11.72 -7.89 3.68
CA LEU A 331 -11.02 -6.77 3.06
C LEU A 331 -10.38 -5.90 4.13
N LEU A 332 -9.28 -5.21 3.76
CA LEU A 332 -8.57 -4.35 4.68
C LEU A 332 -9.48 -3.20 5.16
N PRO A 333 -9.51 -2.89 6.47
CA PRO A 333 -10.29 -1.76 7.00
C PRO A 333 -9.92 -0.40 6.40
N THR A 334 -8.70 -0.25 5.87
CA THR A 334 -8.26 0.97 5.17
C THR A 334 -9.05 1.24 3.88
N SER A 335 -9.76 0.25 3.33
CA SER A 335 -10.70 0.49 2.23
C SER A 335 -11.84 1.45 2.61
N GLU A 336 -12.26 1.49 3.88
CA GLU A 336 -13.29 2.41 4.36
C GLU A 336 -12.84 3.88 4.39
N ILE A 337 -11.53 4.12 4.38
CA ILE A 337 -10.95 5.47 4.29
C ILE A 337 -10.41 5.77 2.90
N GLY A 338 -10.76 4.97 1.88
CA GLY A 338 -10.47 5.24 0.48
C GLY A 338 -9.32 4.44 -0.14
N TYR A 339 -8.68 3.51 0.58
CA TYR A 339 -7.73 2.56 -0.04
C TYR A 339 -8.48 1.41 -0.74
N VAL A 340 -9.25 1.78 -1.76
CA VAL A 340 -10.05 0.87 -2.61
C VAL A 340 -9.33 0.63 -3.94
N PRO A 341 -9.59 -0.49 -4.65
CA PRO A 341 -8.98 -0.76 -5.94
C PRO A 341 -9.00 0.41 -6.93
N GLU A 342 -10.10 1.17 -6.94
CA GLU A 342 -10.31 2.34 -7.79
C GLU A 342 -9.32 3.47 -7.50
N THR A 343 -8.88 3.63 -6.25
CA THR A 343 -7.87 4.62 -5.87
C THR A 343 -6.49 4.22 -6.39
N TYR A 344 -6.13 2.93 -6.32
CA TYR A 344 -4.87 2.44 -6.92
C TYR A 344 -4.85 2.58 -8.44
N LEU A 345 -5.96 2.21 -9.11
CA LEU A 345 -6.11 2.45 -10.55
C LEU A 345 -5.96 3.93 -10.90
N GLY A 346 -6.52 4.82 -10.08
CA GLY A 346 -6.40 6.26 -10.24
C GLY A 346 -4.94 6.74 -10.13
N VAL A 347 -4.18 6.24 -9.15
CA VAL A 347 -2.76 6.60 -8.99
C VAL A 347 -1.95 6.23 -10.23
N GLU A 348 -2.15 5.03 -10.78
CA GLU A 348 -1.45 4.57 -11.99
C GLU A 348 -1.79 5.42 -13.22
N VAL A 349 -3.08 5.75 -13.42
CA VAL A 349 -3.53 6.66 -14.48
C VAL A 349 -2.85 8.03 -14.33
N ASN A 350 -2.81 8.57 -13.12
CA ASN A 350 -2.20 9.87 -12.84
C ASN A 350 -0.70 9.86 -13.14
N ALA A 351 0.00 8.79 -12.75
CA ALA A 351 1.42 8.57 -13.03
C ALA A 351 1.71 8.55 -14.54
N MET A 352 0.93 7.78 -15.31
CA MET A 352 1.08 7.68 -16.76
C MET A 352 0.88 9.04 -17.47
N MET A 353 -0.07 9.84 -16.99
CA MET A 353 -0.33 11.16 -17.55
C MET A 353 0.77 12.17 -17.19
N ALA A 354 1.31 12.08 -15.97
CA ALA A 354 2.44 12.90 -15.53
C ALA A 354 3.71 12.61 -16.31
N ASP A 355 4.04 11.33 -16.53
CA ASP A 355 5.22 10.92 -17.31
C ASP A 355 5.15 11.43 -18.76
N ALA A 356 3.99 11.29 -19.40
CA ALA A 356 3.89 11.52 -20.82
C ALA A 356 3.55 12.97 -21.23
N ALA A 357 2.90 13.73 -20.35
CA ALA A 357 2.55 15.14 -20.59
C ALA A 357 2.58 15.96 -19.28
N PRO A 358 3.76 16.10 -18.64
CA PRO A 358 3.89 16.66 -17.29
C PRO A 358 3.31 18.07 -17.15
N ASP A 359 3.56 18.94 -18.14
CA ASP A 359 3.13 20.34 -18.17
C ASP A 359 1.69 20.57 -18.63
N ALA A 360 1.03 19.56 -19.20
CA ALA A 360 -0.34 19.72 -19.70
C ALA A 360 -1.32 19.83 -18.54
N GLU A 361 -2.37 20.66 -18.70
CA GLU A 361 -3.45 20.76 -17.71
C GLU A 361 -4.15 19.40 -17.59
N SER A 362 -4.28 18.93 -16.35
CA SER A 362 -4.84 17.62 -16.07
C SER A 362 -6.36 17.61 -16.23
N THR A 363 -6.86 16.64 -16.98
CA THR A 363 -8.30 16.32 -17.10
C THR A 363 -8.68 15.05 -16.32
N PHE A 364 -7.78 14.62 -15.43
CA PHE A 364 -7.85 13.33 -14.72
C PHE A 364 -9.18 13.09 -14.00
N TYR A 365 -9.64 14.04 -13.18
CA TYR A 365 -10.89 13.88 -12.42
C TYR A 365 -12.15 13.99 -13.28
N GLN A 366 -12.06 14.64 -14.44
CA GLN A 366 -13.15 14.78 -15.41
C GLN A 366 -13.34 13.49 -16.23
N GLU A 367 -12.23 12.79 -16.52
CA GLU A 367 -12.23 11.66 -17.45
C GLU A 367 -12.12 10.28 -16.78
N THR A 368 -11.65 10.18 -15.54
CA THR A 368 -11.43 8.88 -14.88
C THR A 368 -12.72 8.40 -14.20
N ALA A 369 -13.37 7.40 -14.80
CA ALA A 369 -14.68 6.92 -14.35
C ALA A 369 -14.63 6.36 -12.91
N GLY A 370 -13.56 5.64 -12.55
CA GLY A 370 -13.39 5.01 -11.22
C GLY A 370 -13.44 5.96 -10.03
N LEU A 371 -12.88 7.16 -10.19
CA LEU A 371 -12.79 8.16 -9.11
C LEU A 371 -14.09 8.96 -8.94
N ASN A 372 -15.08 8.71 -9.80
CA ASN A 372 -16.40 9.32 -9.76
C ASN A 372 -17.48 8.36 -9.27
N VAL A 373 -17.19 7.06 -9.14
CA VAL A 373 -18.20 6.05 -8.81
C VAL A 373 -18.14 5.57 -7.36
N ASP A 374 -16.95 5.52 -6.74
CA ASP A 374 -16.81 5.06 -5.35
C ASP A 374 -16.72 6.24 -4.36
N PRO A 375 -17.73 6.47 -3.51
CA PRO A 375 -17.73 7.56 -2.53
C PRO A 375 -16.62 7.41 -1.46
N ARG A 376 -16.02 6.23 -1.28
CA ARG A 376 -14.88 6.03 -0.38
C ARG A 376 -13.63 6.71 -0.91
N THR A 377 -13.48 6.81 -2.23
CA THR A 377 -12.41 7.59 -2.86
C THR A 377 -12.51 9.08 -2.48
N ASP A 378 -13.72 9.62 -2.40
CA ASP A 378 -13.90 11.02 -1.99
C ASP A 378 -13.44 11.25 -0.54
N ILE A 379 -13.46 10.23 0.34
CA ILE A 379 -12.96 10.34 1.71
C ILE A 379 -11.46 10.59 1.71
N ILE A 380 -10.67 9.79 0.97
CA ILE A 380 -9.21 9.98 0.93
C ILE A 380 -8.84 11.29 0.25
N LEU A 381 -9.52 11.68 -0.83
CA LEU A 381 -9.28 12.96 -1.49
C LEU A 381 -9.59 14.15 -0.56
N ARG A 382 -10.67 14.06 0.23
CA ARG A 382 -10.99 15.07 1.24
C ARG A 382 -9.99 15.07 2.39
N LEU A 383 -9.51 13.90 2.81
CA LEU A 383 -8.48 13.79 3.83
C LEU A 383 -7.20 14.50 3.39
N CYS A 384 -6.78 14.30 2.14
CA CYS A 384 -5.60 14.95 1.58
C CYS A 384 -5.81 16.46 1.37
N MET A 385 -6.96 16.86 0.80
CA MET A 385 -7.22 18.21 0.30
C MET A 385 -8.38 18.93 1.00
N SER A 386 -8.34 18.98 2.34
CA SER A 386 -9.19 19.88 3.15
C SER A 386 -8.34 20.85 3.96
N ARG A 387 -8.71 22.13 3.93
CA ARG A 387 -8.00 23.19 4.67
C ARG A 387 -8.15 23.04 6.19
N ASP A 388 -9.35 22.69 6.63
CA ASP A 388 -9.73 22.58 8.03
C ASP A 388 -10.85 21.54 8.20
N LEU A 389 -11.22 21.24 9.45
CA LEU A 389 -12.25 20.25 9.74
C LEU A 389 -13.62 20.62 9.16
N LEU A 390 -13.96 21.92 9.10
CA LEU A 390 -15.26 22.34 8.54
C LEU A 390 -15.29 22.12 7.04
N HIS A 391 -14.18 22.38 6.36
CA HIS A 391 -14.00 22.04 4.95
C HIS A 391 -14.11 20.52 4.74
N PHE A 392 -13.44 19.70 5.56
CA PHE A 392 -13.58 18.25 5.48
C PHE A 392 -15.04 17.82 5.66
N LEU A 393 -15.73 18.31 6.69
CA LEU A 393 -17.12 17.96 7.00
C LEU A 393 -18.15 18.46 6.00
N SER A 394 -17.82 19.44 5.15
CA SER A 394 -18.75 19.96 4.13
C SER A 394 -19.08 18.93 3.06
N GLY A 395 -18.25 17.89 2.90
CA GLY A 395 -18.37 16.90 1.84
C GLY A 395 -17.75 17.37 0.51
N GLU A 396 -17.19 18.56 0.46
CA GLU A 396 -16.58 19.10 -0.76
C GLU A 396 -15.25 18.41 -1.08
N VAL A 397 -15.13 17.88 -2.30
CA VAL A 397 -13.87 17.34 -2.83
C VAL A 397 -13.12 18.45 -3.55
N TYR A 398 -12.44 19.31 -2.79
CA TYR A 398 -11.80 20.53 -3.31
C TYR A 398 -10.80 20.26 -4.43
N GLN A 399 -10.06 19.15 -4.34
CA GLN A 399 -9.08 18.73 -5.33
C GLN A 399 -9.66 18.63 -6.75
N LYS A 400 -10.95 18.25 -6.90
CA LYS A 400 -11.65 18.17 -8.20
C LYS A 400 -11.95 19.53 -8.83
N LYS A 401 -11.77 20.65 -8.09
CA LYS A 401 -12.04 22.03 -8.54
C LYS A 401 -10.76 22.84 -8.83
N VAL A 402 -9.60 22.34 -8.40
CA VAL A 402 -8.32 23.01 -8.61
C VAL A 402 -7.73 22.57 -9.93
N ARG A 403 -7.08 23.50 -10.64
CA ARG A 403 -6.43 23.22 -11.93
C ARG A 403 -4.97 22.89 -11.66
N PHE A 404 -4.55 21.70 -12.06
CA PHE A 404 -3.17 21.22 -11.94
C PHE A 404 -2.63 20.87 -13.32
N THR A 405 -1.32 20.96 -13.51
CA THR A 405 -0.67 20.14 -14.54
C THR A 405 -0.67 18.67 -14.12
N ASN A 406 -0.47 17.74 -15.04
CA ASN A 406 -0.44 16.31 -14.70
C ASN A 406 0.64 16.00 -13.65
N GLU A 407 1.83 16.58 -13.80
CA GLU A 407 2.92 16.42 -12.84
C GLU A 407 2.56 17.00 -11.48
N ALA A 408 1.92 18.18 -11.43
CA ALA A 408 1.50 18.80 -10.17
C ALA A 408 0.47 17.95 -9.42
N LEU A 409 -0.49 17.37 -10.14
CA LEU A 409 -1.48 16.49 -9.55
C LEU A 409 -0.83 15.20 -9.03
N PHE A 410 0.11 14.63 -9.77
CA PHE A 410 0.83 13.42 -9.36
C PHE A 410 1.76 13.67 -8.17
N GLY A 411 2.59 14.71 -8.21
CA GLY A 411 3.49 15.07 -7.10
C GLY A 411 2.73 15.27 -5.79
N MET A 412 1.61 16.00 -5.83
CA MET A 412 0.78 16.26 -4.64
C MET A 412 0.16 15.00 -4.02
N VAL A 413 0.05 13.88 -4.75
CA VAL A 413 -0.45 12.61 -4.21
C VAL A 413 0.54 12.00 -3.22
N PHE A 414 1.84 12.17 -3.41
CA PHE A 414 2.87 11.56 -2.56
C PHE A 414 3.66 12.58 -1.76
N ASP A 415 3.61 13.86 -2.09
CA ASP A 415 4.47 14.84 -1.42
C ASP A 415 4.12 15.07 0.06
N ASN A 416 5.15 15.07 0.91
CA ASN A 416 5.08 15.28 2.35
C ASN A 416 4.52 16.64 2.77
N ASN A 417 4.49 17.65 1.90
CA ASN A 417 3.87 18.95 2.21
C ASN A 417 2.34 18.95 2.00
N PHE A 418 1.82 18.00 1.23
CA PHE A 418 0.42 18.01 0.78
C PHE A 418 -0.35 16.76 1.18
N ASN A 419 0.24 15.58 1.12
CA ASN A 419 -0.38 14.33 1.54
C ASN A 419 -0.17 14.10 3.04
N PRO A 420 -1.24 14.00 3.86
CA PRO A 420 -1.11 13.80 5.29
C PRO A 420 -1.04 12.34 5.73
N ILE A 421 -0.70 11.42 4.83
CA ILE A 421 -0.61 9.99 5.11
C ILE A 421 0.85 9.60 4.97
N THR A 422 1.56 9.53 6.09
CA THR A 422 3.02 9.37 6.16
C THR A 422 3.56 8.15 5.42
N MET A 423 2.81 7.05 5.36
CA MET A 423 3.22 5.86 4.61
C MET A 423 3.25 6.07 3.09
N ASN A 424 2.63 7.13 2.59
CA ASN A 424 2.67 7.52 1.17
C ASN A 424 3.68 8.64 0.90
N GLU A 425 4.24 9.26 1.95
CA GLU A 425 4.98 10.50 1.79
C GLU A 425 6.34 10.30 1.12
N SER A 426 6.67 11.18 0.18
CA SER A 426 7.98 11.37 -0.43
C SER A 426 8.29 12.86 -0.45
N ALA A 427 9.57 13.25 -0.36
CA ALA A 427 9.98 14.66 -0.32
C ALA A 427 10.62 15.04 -1.67
N GLU A 428 9.79 15.22 -2.70
CA GLU A 428 10.23 15.26 -4.11
C GLU A 428 10.00 16.62 -4.78
N GLY A 429 9.31 17.56 -4.14
CA GLY A 429 9.07 18.87 -4.73
C GLY A 429 8.07 19.74 -4.01
N PHE A 430 7.50 20.70 -4.74
CA PHE A 430 6.46 21.58 -4.22
C PHE A 430 5.59 22.19 -5.32
N LEU A 431 4.42 22.72 -4.97
CA LEU A 431 3.54 23.43 -5.92
C LEU A 431 3.99 24.88 -6.19
N THR A 432 3.84 25.33 -7.44
CA THR A 432 3.98 26.74 -7.85
C THR A 432 2.81 27.19 -8.74
N GLY A 433 2.81 28.45 -9.19
CA GLY A 433 1.85 28.99 -10.15
C GLY A 433 0.58 29.62 -9.55
N GLY A 434 0.34 29.49 -8.25
CA GLY A 434 -0.81 30.06 -7.56
C GLY A 434 -0.58 30.32 -6.07
N PRO A 435 -1.55 30.96 -5.37
CA PRO A 435 -1.46 31.21 -3.93
C PRO A 435 -1.61 29.89 -3.15
N ILE A 436 -0.69 29.65 -2.22
CA ILE A 436 -0.69 28.47 -1.34
C ILE A 436 -0.85 28.94 0.12
N ILE A 437 -1.63 28.21 0.89
CA ILE A 437 -1.87 28.48 2.31
C ILE A 437 -1.64 27.23 3.15
N GLU A 438 -1.39 27.42 4.43
CA GLU A 438 -1.31 26.33 5.40
C GLU A 438 -2.69 25.68 5.60
N LYS A 439 -2.71 24.36 5.82
CA LYS A 439 -3.89 23.61 6.27
C LYS A 439 -3.74 23.25 7.76
N SER A 440 -4.88 23.19 8.45
CA SER A 440 -4.99 22.85 9.88
C SER A 440 -5.61 21.46 10.12
N PHE A 441 -5.82 20.72 9.04
CA PHE A 441 -6.41 19.40 9.00
C PHE A 441 -5.68 18.55 7.96
N PRO A 442 -5.52 17.23 8.17
CA PRO A 442 -5.82 16.48 9.39
C PRO A 442 -4.73 16.62 10.48
N GLY A 443 -3.59 17.24 10.14
CA GLY A 443 -2.53 17.61 11.07
C GLY A 443 -2.71 19.03 11.60
N ILE A 444 -2.64 19.17 12.93
CA ILE A 444 -2.55 20.45 13.63
C ILE A 444 -1.08 20.57 14.02
N GLY A 445 -0.30 21.42 13.35
CA GLY A 445 1.04 21.76 13.83
C GLY A 445 0.97 22.15 15.32
N ASN A 446 1.80 21.52 16.16
CA ASN A 446 1.82 21.60 17.65
C ASN A 446 0.77 20.79 18.46
N LEU A 447 0.15 19.72 17.93
CA LEU A 447 -0.73 18.83 18.74
C LEU A 447 -0.05 18.21 19.96
N ASP A 448 1.26 18.00 19.90
CA ASP A 448 2.13 17.51 20.99
C ASP A 448 2.04 18.40 22.24
N ALA A 449 1.72 19.68 22.05
CA ALA A 449 1.53 20.64 23.13
C ALA A 449 0.18 20.45 23.87
N PHE A 450 -0.78 19.74 23.26
CA PHE A 450 -2.17 19.65 23.71
C PHE A 450 -2.61 18.22 24.09
N LEU A 451 -1.99 17.17 23.54
CA LEU A 451 -2.31 15.77 23.84
C LEU A 451 -1.20 15.07 24.65
N PRO A 452 -1.55 14.20 25.63
CA PRO A 452 -0.58 13.35 26.30
C PRO A 452 0.17 12.46 25.30
N SER A 453 1.50 12.36 25.45
CA SER A 453 2.39 11.58 24.57
C SER A 453 1.97 10.13 24.34
N LEU A 454 1.26 9.52 25.29
CA LEU A 454 0.75 8.15 25.19
C LEU A 454 -0.35 7.99 24.12
N ILE A 455 -1.11 9.05 23.81
CA ILE A 455 -2.20 9.06 22.80
C ILE A 455 -1.68 9.40 21.41
N TRP A 456 -0.62 10.21 21.33
CA TRP A 456 -0.15 10.82 20.09
C TRP A 456 0.92 10.00 19.38
N ASN A 457 1.90 9.45 20.11
CA ASN A 457 3.04 8.69 19.57
C ASN A 457 2.73 7.62 18.50
N PRO A 458 1.55 6.97 18.50
CA PRO A 458 1.33 5.90 17.55
C PRO A 458 0.36 6.30 16.41
N ILE A 459 -0.38 7.42 16.53
CA ILE A 459 -1.09 8.08 15.39
C ILE A 459 -0.09 8.87 14.54
N SER A 460 0.94 9.40 15.16
CA SER A 460 1.98 10.20 14.52
C SER A 460 2.93 9.39 13.62
N GLY A 461 2.82 8.06 13.61
CA GLY A 461 3.41 7.21 12.57
C GLY A 461 2.59 7.14 11.27
N PHE A 462 1.35 7.64 11.27
CA PHE A 462 0.42 7.65 10.14
C PHE A 462 0.05 9.06 9.65
N MET A 463 0.36 10.10 10.42
CA MET A 463 -0.02 11.49 10.15
C MET A 463 1.20 12.41 10.27
N PRO A 464 1.34 13.45 9.44
CA PRO A 464 2.54 14.28 9.37
C PRO A 464 2.75 15.09 10.65
N TYR A 465 4.02 15.32 10.98
CA TYR A 465 4.42 16.27 12.02
C TYR A 465 4.61 17.69 11.47
N ASP A 466 4.84 17.79 10.16
CA ASP A 466 5.21 19.03 9.51
C ASP A 466 4.02 19.92 9.16
N THR A 467 4.34 21.17 8.84
CA THR A 467 3.33 22.12 8.38
C THR A 467 2.88 21.69 6.99
N MET A 468 1.58 21.51 6.83
CA MET A 468 0.99 21.08 5.58
C MET A 468 0.36 22.24 4.83
N TYR A 469 0.27 22.12 3.51
CA TYR A 469 -0.23 23.18 2.64
C TYR A 469 -1.39 22.72 1.74
N ILE A 470 -2.10 23.71 1.19
CA ILE A 470 -3.19 23.52 0.23
C ILE A 470 -3.23 24.68 -0.79
N PRO A 471 -3.51 24.42 -2.07
CA PRO A 471 -3.86 25.45 -3.04
C PRO A 471 -5.00 26.36 -2.57
N ASN A 472 -4.93 27.66 -2.84
CA ASN A 472 -5.95 28.64 -2.43
C ASN A 472 -6.59 29.37 -3.62
N SER A 473 -6.66 28.71 -4.77
CA SER A 473 -7.29 29.24 -5.98
C SER A 473 -7.78 28.09 -6.85
N THR A 474 -8.97 28.24 -7.42
CA THR A 474 -9.53 27.31 -8.42
C THR A 474 -9.32 27.81 -9.85
N THR A 475 -8.77 29.01 -10.05
CA THR A 475 -8.54 29.61 -11.38
C THR A 475 -7.07 29.56 -11.80
N ALA A 476 -6.15 29.56 -10.84
CA ALA A 476 -4.72 29.39 -11.10
C ALA A 476 -4.43 27.95 -11.57
N LEU A 477 -3.52 27.81 -12.53
CA LEU A 477 -2.98 26.52 -12.94
C LEU A 477 -1.72 26.25 -12.10
N TYR A 478 -1.80 25.29 -11.18
CA TYR A 478 -0.66 24.90 -10.36
C TYR A 478 0.25 23.96 -11.13
N LYS A 479 1.56 24.16 -10.94
CA LYS A 479 2.63 23.36 -11.53
C LYS A 479 3.46 22.70 -10.44
N TRP A 480 4.19 21.66 -10.81
CA TRP A 480 5.20 21.05 -9.94
C TRP A 480 6.55 21.75 -10.11
N VAL A 481 7.30 21.83 -9.03
CA VAL A 481 8.71 22.23 -9.02
C VAL A 481 9.44 21.09 -8.34
N GLY A 482 10.40 20.48 -9.04
CA GLY A 482 11.17 19.39 -8.46
C GLY A 482 12.02 19.87 -7.28
N ALA A 483 12.31 18.99 -6.33
CA ALA A 483 13.14 19.27 -5.15
C ALA A 483 14.37 20.16 -5.45
N HIS A 484 15.12 19.81 -6.49
CA HIS A 484 16.35 20.49 -6.92
C HIS A 484 16.14 21.90 -7.54
N GLU A 485 14.90 22.28 -7.83
CA GLU A 485 14.54 23.56 -8.47
C GLU A 485 13.93 24.56 -7.48
N ILE A 486 13.52 24.10 -6.29
CA ILE A 486 12.78 24.88 -5.29
C ILE A 486 13.45 26.21 -4.97
N ASP A 487 14.75 26.21 -4.69
CA ASP A 487 15.47 27.43 -4.28
C ASP A 487 15.45 28.53 -5.36
N SER A 488 15.26 28.13 -6.62
CA SER A 488 15.17 29.02 -7.78
C SER A 488 13.73 29.48 -8.09
N ASP A 489 12.71 28.76 -7.62
CA ASP A 489 11.31 29.13 -7.81
C ASP A 489 10.85 30.14 -6.75
N PRO A 490 10.35 31.33 -7.14
CA PRO A 490 10.00 32.40 -6.21
C PRO A 490 8.76 32.11 -5.35
N THR A 491 7.96 31.11 -5.68
CA THR A 491 6.78 30.68 -4.93
C THR A 491 7.16 29.57 -3.96
N ALA A 492 7.74 28.47 -4.45
CA ALA A 492 8.05 27.28 -3.68
C ALA A 492 9.04 27.59 -2.52
N ARG A 493 10.09 28.36 -2.81
CA ARG A 493 11.13 28.74 -1.80
C ARG A 493 10.62 29.52 -0.58
N LYS A 494 9.34 29.95 -0.59
CA LYS A 494 8.71 30.63 0.56
C LYS A 494 8.25 29.63 1.62
N TYR A 495 8.08 28.36 1.25
CA TYR A 495 7.41 27.34 2.06
C TYR A 495 8.33 26.17 2.41
N THR A 496 9.25 25.82 1.51
CA THR A 496 10.23 24.74 1.67
C THR A 496 11.56 25.10 0.98
N SER A 497 12.55 24.21 1.03
CA SER A 497 13.85 24.36 0.38
C SER A 497 14.30 23.07 -0.28
N SER A 498 15.21 23.17 -1.25
CA SER A 498 15.83 21.98 -1.88
C SER A 498 16.59 21.09 -0.90
N LYS A 499 16.89 21.57 0.32
CA LYS A 499 17.52 20.78 1.37
C LYS A 499 16.51 20.01 2.21
N ASP A 500 15.30 20.56 2.35
CA ASP A 500 14.23 19.95 3.13
C ASP A 500 13.47 18.91 2.27
N GLU A 501 13.45 19.10 0.94
CA GLU A 501 12.90 18.15 -0.04
C GLU A 501 13.95 17.18 -0.60
N VAL A 502 14.56 16.34 0.23
CA VAL A 502 15.44 15.26 -0.26
C VAL A 502 15.13 13.96 0.48
N SER A 503 14.66 12.98 -0.30
CA SER A 503 14.47 11.57 0.06
C SER A 503 15.79 10.84 0.32
#